data_AF-A0A816SDT7-F1
#
_entry.id   AF-A0A816SDT7-F1
#
_cell.length_a   1.000
_cell.length_b   1.000
_cell.length_c   1.000
_cell.angle_alpha   90.00
_cell.angle_beta   90.00
_cell.angle_gamma   90.00
#
_symmetry.space_group_name_H-M   'P 1'
#
loop_
_entity.id
_entity.type
_entity.pdbx_description
1 polymer ?
#
loop_
_entity_poly.entity_id
_entity_poly.type
_entity_poly.pdbx_seq_one_letter_code
_entity_poly.pdbx_strand_id
1 'polypeptide(L)'
;MELLMPNFYMKHLCRLDPWPDVLNRAVQHFNSEIYRLMQGPSEFGVSGRIKDWTRKDDLSKIKVPTLMIGATFDTMDPEHVKWMATQVQNGSNLICPNGSHCCMWDDQQYYFSGLIKFLQRVDSGEKTSD
;
A
#
# COMPACT_ATOMS: atom_id res chain seq x y z
N MET A 1 12.36 -17.28 -6.52
CA MET A 1 10.93 -17.12 -6.86
C MET A 1 10.09 -18.27 -6.30
N GLU A 2 10.47 -19.53 -6.52
CA GLU A 2 9.68 -20.71 -6.14
C GLU A 2 9.28 -20.81 -4.66
N LEU A 3 10.16 -20.40 -3.73
CA LEU A 3 9.80 -20.35 -2.31
C LEU A 3 8.97 -19.12 -1.93
N LEU A 4 9.21 -17.98 -2.61
CA LEU A 4 8.60 -16.69 -2.28
C LEU A 4 7.16 -16.59 -2.77
N MET A 5 6.88 -17.13 -3.96
CA MET A 5 5.55 -17.08 -4.57
C MET A 5 4.47 -17.70 -3.67
N PRO A 6 4.51 -19.00 -3.32
CA PRO A 6 3.46 -19.64 -2.54
C PRO A 6 3.47 -19.24 -1.05
N ASN A 7 4.64 -18.93 -0.48
CA ASN A 7 4.76 -18.72 0.97
C ASN A 7 4.63 -17.27 1.41
N PHE A 8 4.92 -16.30 0.53
CA PHE A 8 4.88 -14.88 0.87
C PHE A 8 4.01 -14.08 -0.08
N TYR A 9 4.29 -14.09 -1.40
CA TYR A 9 3.56 -13.23 -2.33
C TYR A 9 2.08 -13.59 -2.46
N MET A 10 1.74 -14.88 -2.49
CA MET A 10 0.34 -15.34 -2.47
C MET A 10 -0.38 -15.07 -1.15
N LYS A 11 0.34 -14.70 -0.09
CA LYS A 11 -0.26 -14.39 1.23
C LYS A 11 -0.33 -12.89 1.50
N HIS A 12 0.68 -12.15 1.03
CA HIS A 12 0.95 -10.78 1.44
C HIS A 12 1.06 -9.76 0.30
N LEU A 13 1.33 -10.19 -0.94
CA LEU A 13 1.36 -9.29 -2.09
C LEU A 13 0.01 -9.27 -2.83
N CYS A 14 -0.48 -10.43 -3.25
CA CYS A 14 -1.80 -10.58 -3.84
C CYS A 14 -2.31 -12.00 -3.57
N ARG A 15 -3.48 -12.10 -2.94
CA ARG A 15 -4.05 -13.37 -2.45
C ARG A 15 -4.98 -14.07 -3.43
N LEU A 16 -5.21 -13.48 -4.61
CA LEU A 16 -5.99 -14.11 -5.66
C LEU A 16 -5.18 -15.23 -6.32
N ASP A 17 -5.84 -16.32 -6.71
CA ASP A 17 -5.24 -17.36 -7.54
C ASP A 17 -6.25 -17.75 -8.63
N PRO A 18 -5.97 -17.46 -9.91
CA PRO A 18 -4.76 -16.81 -10.43
C PRO A 18 -4.69 -15.31 -10.11
N TRP A 19 -3.47 -14.74 -10.14
CA TRP A 19 -3.30 -13.28 -10.12
C TRP A 19 -4.01 -12.61 -11.31
N PRO A 20 -4.52 -11.37 -11.12
CA PRO A 20 -5.06 -10.59 -12.22
C PRO A 20 -4.07 -10.45 -13.37
N ASP A 21 -4.53 -10.55 -14.62
CA ASP A 21 -3.66 -10.48 -15.80
C ASP A 21 -2.83 -9.18 -15.85
N VAL A 22 -3.45 -8.06 -15.44
CA VAL A 22 -2.76 -6.77 -15.31
C VAL A 22 -1.56 -6.82 -14.35
N LEU A 23 -1.67 -7.56 -13.23
CA LEU A 23 -0.57 -7.73 -12.27
C LEU A 23 0.53 -8.62 -12.87
N ASN A 24 0.15 -9.71 -13.55
CA ASN A 24 1.10 -10.58 -14.24
C ASN A 24 1.91 -9.80 -15.30
N ARG A 25 1.25 -8.98 -16.12
CA ARG A 25 1.95 -8.15 -17.12
C ARG A 25 2.88 -7.12 -16.46
N ALA A 26 2.47 -6.50 -15.36
CA ALA A 26 3.32 -5.56 -14.63
C ALA A 26 4.59 -6.24 -14.09
N VAL A 27 4.46 -7.42 -13.50
CA VAL A 27 5.59 -8.21 -12.99
C VAL A 27 6.53 -8.67 -14.11
N GLN A 28 6.01 -9.00 -15.29
CA GLN A 28 6.83 -9.36 -16.46
C GLN A 28 7.72 -8.22 -16.96
N HIS A 29 7.27 -6.97 -16.81
CA HIS A 29 8.04 -5.78 -17.23
C HIS A 29 8.86 -5.16 -16.09
N PHE A 30 9.00 -5.85 -14.97
CA PHE A 30 9.71 -5.37 -13.81
C PHE A 30 11.22 -5.17 -14.07
N ASN A 31 11.73 -3.98 -13.76
CA ASN A 31 13.16 -3.67 -13.89
C ASN A 31 13.92 -4.11 -12.63
N SER A 32 14.46 -5.34 -12.68
CA SER A 32 15.21 -5.94 -11.58
C SER A 32 16.51 -5.23 -11.23
N GLU A 33 17.14 -4.54 -12.19
CA GLU A 33 18.38 -3.78 -11.96
C GLU A 33 18.09 -2.57 -11.07
N ILE A 34 17.08 -1.77 -11.44
CA ILE A 34 16.68 -0.60 -10.68
C ILE A 34 16.13 -0.99 -9.31
N TYR A 35 15.31 -2.04 -9.24
CA TYR A 35 14.80 -2.52 -7.95
C TYR A 35 15.93 -2.93 -7.01
N ARG A 36 16.91 -3.71 -7.49
CA ARG A 36 18.05 -4.12 -6.67
C ARG A 36 18.89 -2.92 -6.21
N LEU A 37 19.05 -1.92 -7.07
CA LEU A 37 19.79 -0.70 -6.76
C LEU A 37 19.09 0.15 -5.69
N MET A 38 17.77 0.30 -5.78
CA MET A 38 16.99 1.19 -4.91
C MET A 38 16.54 0.49 -3.63
N GLN A 39 15.86 -0.63 -3.74
CA GLN A 39 15.28 -1.40 -2.64
C GLN A 39 16.31 -2.35 -2.03
N GLY A 40 16.91 -3.22 -2.86
CA GLY A 40 17.73 -4.34 -2.41
C GLY A 40 17.27 -5.66 -3.03
N PRO A 41 17.71 -6.82 -2.51
CA PRO A 41 17.50 -8.11 -3.16
C PRO A 41 16.05 -8.62 -3.11
N SER A 42 15.24 -8.18 -2.13
CA SER A 42 13.85 -8.59 -1.96
C SER A 42 13.09 -7.71 -0.96
N GLU A 43 11.77 -7.95 -0.82
CA GLU A 43 10.88 -7.31 0.18
C GLU A 43 11.30 -7.55 1.64
N PHE A 44 12.14 -8.55 1.91
CA PHE A 44 12.53 -8.92 3.28
C PHE A 44 13.74 -8.15 3.81
N GLY A 45 14.34 -7.26 3.02
CA GLY A 45 15.50 -6.51 3.46
C GLY A 45 15.85 -5.35 2.53
N VAL A 46 15.42 -4.15 2.92
CA VAL A 46 15.86 -2.92 2.28
C VAL A 46 17.34 -2.71 2.56
N SER A 47 18.16 -2.81 1.52
CA SER A 47 19.62 -2.64 1.59
C SER A 47 20.17 -1.80 0.44
N GLY A 48 19.31 -1.36 -0.47
CA GLY A 48 19.64 -0.44 -1.54
C GLY A 48 19.69 1.01 -1.08
N ARG A 49 19.68 1.92 -2.04
CA ARG A 49 19.83 3.38 -1.82
C ARG A 49 18.78 4.01 -0.92
N ILE A 50 17.59 3.39 -0.79
CA ILE A 50 16.50 3.96 0.01
C ILE A 50 16.48 3.46 1.46
N LYS A 51 17.46 2.66 1.88
CA LYS A 51 17.55 2.10 3.24
C LYS A 51 17.37 3.15 4.34
N ASP A 52 18.04 4.29 4.21
CA ASP A 52 18.02 5.37 5.21
C ASP A 52 17.11 6.54 4.77
N TRP A 53 16.34 6.37 3.69
CA TRP A 53 15.46 7.42 3.19
C TRP A 53 14.21 7.54 4.05
N THR A 54 13.92 8.75 4.53
CA THR A 54 12.71 9.05 5.29
C THR A 54 12.22 10.46 5.03
N ARG A 55 10.89 10.63 5.06
CA ARG A 55 10.18 11.91 5.03
C ARG A 55 9.17 12.01 6.18
N LYS A 56 9.35 11.22 7.24
CA LYS A 56 8.47 11.16 8.42
C LYS A 56 8.23 12.55 9.02
N ASP A 57 9.28 13.34 9.17
CA ASP A 57 9.21 14.67 9.79
C ASP A 57 8.48 15.71 8.92
N ASP A 58 8.29 15.40 7.63
CA ASP A 58 7.58 16.26 6.68
C ASP A 58 6.09 15.94 6.56
N LEU A 59 5.59 14.86 7.17
CA LEU A 59 4.17 14.48 7.08
C LEU A 59 3.24 15.58 7.59
N SER A 60 3.65 16.30 8.64
CA SER A 60 2.91 17.45 9.21
C SER A 60 2.73 18.63 8.23
N LYS A 61 3.53 18.67 7.15
CA LYS A 61 3.46 19.70 6.10
C LYS A 61 2.36 19.40 5.08
N ILE A 62 1.81 18.19 5.05
CA ILE A 62 0.71 17.81 4.17
C ILE A 62 -0.60 18.37 4.74
N LYS A 63 -1.17 19.36 4.03
CA LYS A 63 -2.40 20.06 4.42
C LYS A 63 -3.66 19.58 3.69
N VAL A 64 -3.49 18.93 2.54
CA VAL A 64 -4.61 18.41 1.75
C VAL A 64 -5.22 17.19 2.44
N PRO A 65 -6.53 16.93 2.26
CA PRO A 65 -7.13 15.65 2.66
C PRO A 65 -6.30 14.49 2.15
N THR A 66 -5.93 13.57 3.04
CA THR A 66 -5.06 12.44 2.67
C THR A 66 -5.64 11.14 3.21
N LEU A 67 -5.81 10.16 2.33
CA LEU A 67 -6.25 8.81 2.69
C LEU A 67 -5.07 7.85 2.62
N MET A 68 -4.83 7.13 3.71
CA MET A 68 -3.83 6.08 3.80
C MET A 68 -4.56 4.74 3.70
N ILE A 69 -4.28 3.96 2.65
CA ILE A 69 -4.89 2.65 2.44
C ILE A 69 -3.86 1.58 2.76
N GLY A 70 -4.26 0.58 3.54
CA GLY A 70 -3.49 -0.63 3.82
C GLY A 70 -4.42 -1.82 3.96
N ALA A 71 -3.87 -2.97 4.34
CA ALA A 71 -4.69 -4.17 4.51
C ALA A 71 -4.15 -5.10 5.62
N THR A 72 -5.02 -5.99 6.14
CA THR A 72 -4.68 -6.90 7.24
C THR A 72 -3.50 -7.82 6.91
N PHE A 73 -3.40 -8.28 5.66
CA PHE A 73 -2.35 -9.19 5.21
C PHE A 73 -1.24 -8.50 4.42
N ASP A 74 -1.16 -7.17 4.47
CA ASP A 74 -0.19 -6.39 3.69
C ASP A 74 1.27 -6.71 4.09
N THR A 75 2.19 -6.51 3.16
CA THR A 75 3.63 -6.47 3.42
C THR A 75 4.03 -5.26 4.28
N MET A 76 3.23 -4.20 4.25
CA MET A 76 3.36 -3.02 5.12
C MET A 76 2.48 -3.18 6.37
N ASP A 77 3.04 -2.88 7.54
CA ASP A 77 2.31 -3.00 8.81
C ASP A 77 1.07 -2.07 8.83
N PRO A 78 -0.17 -2.60 8.97
CA PRO A 78 -1.38 -1.80 9.00
C PRO A 78 -1.43 -0.82 10.17
N GLU A 79 -0.76 -1.11 11.30
CA GLU A 79 -0.65 -0.15 12.40
C GLU A 79 0.27 1.03 12.02
N HIS A 80 1.27 0.80 11.18
CA HIS A 80 2.09 1.88 10.63
C HIS A 80 1.29 2.76 9.66
N VAL A 81 0.43 2.16 8.83
CA VAL A 81 -0.49 2.90 7.93
C VAL A 81 -1.45 3.79 8.74
N LYS A 82 -2.04 3.26 9.80
CA LYS A 82 -2.88 4.05 10.74
C LYS A 82 -2.08 5.18 11.38
N TRP A 83 -0.88 4.87 11.89
CA TRP A 83 0.00 5.87 12.47
C TRP A 83 0.30 7.00 11.47
N MET A 84 0.64 6.69 10.21
CA MET A 84 0.88 7.71 9.18
C MET A 84 -0.30 8.66 8.98
N ALA A 85 -1.54 8.15 9.02
CA ALA A 85 -2.73 8.99 8.92
C ALA A 85 -2.84 10.01 10.07
N THR A 86 -2.35 9.67 11.27
CA THR A 86 -2.32 10.60 12.41
C THR A 86 -1.24 11.69 12.30
N GLN A 87 -0.28 11.53 11.39
CA GLN A 87 0.85 12.47 11.25
C GLN A 87 0.57 13.62 10.28
N VAL A 88 -0.47 13.49 9.45
CA VAL A 88 -0.93 14.54 8.54
C VAL A 88 -2.09 15.32 9.17
N GLN A 89 -2.34 16.54 8.69
CA GLN A 89 -3.34 17.42 9.32
C GLN A 89 -4.79 16.96 9.11
N ASN A 90 -5.08 16.39 7.93
CA ASN A 90 -6.41 15.96 7.49
C ASN A 90 -6.38 14.49 7.04
N GLY A 91 -5.88 13.62 7.92
CA GLY A 91 -5.63 12.22 7.61
C GLY A 91 -6.80 11.31 7.91
N SER A 92 -7.05 10.38 6.99
CA SER A 92 -7.98 9.26 7.13
C SER A 92 -7.24 7.97 6.85
N ASN A 93 -7.73 6.84 7.36
CA ASN A 93 -7.17 5.54 7.02
C ASN A 93 -8.25 4.55 6.58
N LEU A 94 -7.87 3.63 5.70
CA LEU A 94 -8.71 2.53 5.26
C LEU A 94 -7.91 1.24 5.33
N ILE A 95 -8.25 0.36 6.26
CA ILE A 95 -7.64 -0.96 6.36
C ILE A 95 -8.57 -2.00 5.77
N CYS A 96 -8.18 -2.55 4.62
CA CYS A 96 -8.93 -3.60 3.93
C CYS A 96 -8.83 -4.90 4.75
N PRO A 97 -9.94 -5.39 5.31
CA PRO A 97 -9.91 -6.45 6.32
C PRO A 97 -9.43 -7.79 5.76
N ASN A 98 -9.67 -8.07 4.48
CA ASN A 98 -9.33 -9.34 3.83
C ASN A 98 -8.18 -9.21 2.82
N GLY A 99 -7.76 -7.98 2.52
CA GLY A 99 -6.78 -7.69 1.48
C GLY A 99 -5.33 -7.89 1.89
N SER A 100 -4.46 -7.85 0.89
CA SER A 100 -3.01 -7.78 1.07
C SER A 100 -2.45 -6.51 0.41
N HIS A 101 -1.17 -6.47 0.03
CA HIS A 101 -0.55 -5.29 -0.58
C HIS A 101 -1.30 -4.82 -1.83
N CYS A 102 -1.86 -5.76 -2.60
CA CYS A 102 -2.70 -5.51 -3.76
C CYS A 102 -4.20 -5.50 -3.41
N CYS A 103 -4.59 -4.86 -2.30
CA CYS A 103 -5.99 -4.80 -1.84
C CYS A 103 -6.98 -4.20 -2.83
N MET A 104 -6.53 -3.40 -3.81
CA MET A 104 -7.36 -2.96 -4.94
C MET A 104 -7.85 -4.12 -5.82
N TRP A 105 -7.19 -5.27 -5.75
CA TRP A 105 -7.56 -6.51 -6.43
C TRP A 105 -8.16 -7.53 -5.46
N ASP A 106 -7.47 -7.85 -4.37
CA ASP A 106 -7.83 -8.98 -3.51
C ASP A 106 -8.80 -8.64 -2.36
N ASP A 107 -9.16 -7.37 -2.18
CA ASP A 107 -10.28 -6.90 -1.34
C ASP A 107 -11.00 -5.71 -1.99
N GLN A 108 -11.26 -5.87 -3.29
CA GLN A 108 -11.69 -4.81 -4.20
C GLN A 108 -12.93 -4.03 -3.71
N GLN A 109 -13.93 -4.74 -3.18
CA GLN A 109 -15.17 -4.11 -2.72
C GLN A 109 -14.92 -3.15 -1.57
N TYR A 110 -14.07 -3.54 -0.61
CA TYR A 110 -13.72 -2.70 0.53
C TYR A 110 -12.85 -1.51 0.09
N TYR A 111 -11.84 -1.79 -0.74
CA TYR A 111 -10.93 -0.78 -1.28
C TYR A 111 -11.69 0.33 -2.01
N PHE A 112 -12.49 -0.02 -3.02
CA PHE A 112 -13.16 0.99 -3.84
C PHE A 112 -14.31 1.68 -3.10
N SER A 113 -15.06 0.97 -2.25
CA SER A 113 -16.11 1.62 -1.46
C SER A 113 -15.54 2.69 -0.52
N GLY A 114 -14.42 2.38 0.15
CA GLY A 114 -13.73 3.34 1.02
C GLY A 114 -13.10 4.50 0.23
N LEU A 115 -12.42 4.20 -0.87
CA LEU A 115 -11.81 5.21 -1.75
C LEU A 115 -12.87 6.18 -2.32
N ILE A 116 -13.96 5.66 -2.88
CA ILE A 116 -15.02 6.48 -3.47
C ILE A 116 -15.67 7.36 -2.40
N LYS A 117 -15.95 6.80 -1.21
CA LYS A 117 -16.49 7.57 -0.09
C LYS A 117 -15.56 8.72 0.33
N PHE A 118 -14.25 8.48 0.37
CA PHE A 118 -13.27 9.52 0.67
C PHE A 118 -13.30 10.63 -0.41
N LEU A 119 -13.26 10.26 -1.69
CA LEU A 119 -13.31 11.21 -2.80
C LEU A 119 -14.57 12.07 -2.77
N GLN A 120 -15.74 11.46 -2.54
CA GLN A 120 -17.00 12.19 -2.42
C GLN A 120 -17.01 13.19 -1.26
N ARG A 121 -16.43 12.84 -0.10
CA ARG A 121 -16.28 13.77 1.04
C ARG A 121 -15.37 14.94 0.70
N VAL A 122 -14.27 14.69 -0.02
CA VAL A 122 -13.38 15.76 -0.50
C VAL A 122 -14.13 16.68 -1.45
N ASP A 123 -14.86 16.14 -2.42
CA ASP A 123 -15.61 16.90 -3.41
C ASP A 123 -16.74 17.73 -2.77
N SER A 124 -17.37 17.24 -1.70
CA SER A 124 -18.42 17.97 -0.97
C SER A 124 -17.87 18.99 0.03
N GLY A 125 -16.55 19.07 0.22
CA GLY A 125 -15.91 19.94 1.22
C GLY A 125 -16.13 19.50 2.66
N GLU A 126 -16.54 18.24 2.86
CA GLU A 126 -16.69 17.64 4.19
C GLU A 126 -15.33 17.36 4.83
N LYS A 127 -15.29 17.36 6.16
CA LYS A 127 -14.10 16.92 6.90
C LYS A 127 -13.87 15.44 6.57
N THR A 128 -12.65 15.08 6.16
CA THR A 128 -12.30 13.69 5.82
C THR A 128 -11.72 12.91 6.99
N SER A 129 -11.03 13.58 7.92
CA SER A 129 -10.39 12.93 9.06
C SER A 129 -11.38 12.13 9.89
N ASP A 130 -10.99 10.93 10.30
CA ASP A 130 -11.75 10.07 11.22
C ASP A 130 -11.54 10.47 12.68
#